data_AF-A0A0D0DM74-F1
#
_entry.id   AF-A0A0D0DM74-F1
#
_cell.length_a   1.000
_cell.length_b   1.000
_cell.length_c   1.000
_cell.angle_alpha   90.00
_cell.angle_beta   90.00
_cell.angle_gamma   90.00
#
_symmetry.space_group_name_H-M   'P 1'
#
loop_
_entity.id
_entity.type
_entity.pdbx_description
1 polymer ?
#
loop_
_entity_poly.entity_id
_entity_poly.type
_entity_poly.pdbx_seq_one_letter_code
_entity_poly.pdbx_strand_id
1 'polypeptide(L)'
;MSASHHISNIIRCMNENGLSPAGFIQQLLNSKEPPHRTAWESLFHHVPGVCEAFYKCTETKQVVVAWSISVAKHTMCQEVEELTHEKYGPHFKVKSTTAEQQEGFMMNKITTTIQNGGPYLWEVVMALLNSIPDCRQVNQAS
;
A
#
# COMPACT_ATOMS: atom_id res chain seq x y z
N MET A 1 -5.07 -37.72 -10.12
CA MET A 1 -6.16 -36.92 -9.52
C MET A 1 -5.93 -35.45 -9.89
N SER A 2 -6.96 -34.72 -10.31
CA SER A 2 -6.80 -33.31 -10.72
C SER A 2 -6.76 -32.38 -9.49
N ALA A 3 -6.09 -31.22 -9.63
CA ALA A 3 -6.03 -30.21 -8.57
C ALA A 3 -7.43 -29.76 -8.09
N SER A 4 -8.41 -29.71 -9.00
CA SER A 4 -9.81 -29.40 -8.70
C SER A 4 -10.44 -30.40 -7.72
N HIS A 5 -10.12 -31.69 -7.85
CA HIS A 5 -10.63 -32.73 -6.95
C HIS A 5 -10.01 -32.60 -5.55
N HIS A 6 -8.74 -32.21 -5.44
CA HIS A 6 -8.10 -31.96 -4.14
C HIS A 6 -8.69 -30.74 -3.43
N ILE A 7 -8.88 -29.63 -4.14
CA ILE A 7 -9.47 -28.41 -3.57
C ILE A 7 -10.89 -28.68 -3.06
N SER A 8 -11.69 -29.41 -3.84
CA SER A 8 -13.06 -29.77 -3.45
C SER A 8 -13.10 -30.61 -2.17
N ASN A 9 -12.18 -31.56 -2.03
CA ASN A 9 -12.08 -32.37 -0.81
C ASN A 9 -11.64 -31.55 0.41
N ILE A 10 -10.72 -30.60 0.24
CA ILE A 10 -10.30 -29.70 1.32
C ILE A 10 -11.49 -28.84 1.77
N ILE A 11 -12.19 -28.20 0.84
CA ILE A 11 -13.36 -27.35 1.16
C ILE A 11 -14.43 -28.17 1.89
N ARG A 12 -14.73 -29.38 1.40
CA ARG A 12 -15.67 -30.28 2.06
C ARG A 12 -15.25 -30.60 3.48
N CYS A 13 -13.99 -31.01 3.69
CA CYS A 13 -13.45 -31.32 5.00
C CYS A 13 -13.54 -30.13 5.96
N MET A 14 -13.20 -28.92 5.50
CA MET A 14 -13.31 -27.71 6.32
C MET A 14 -14.77 -27.46 6.74
N ASN A 15 -15.69 -27.52 5.79
CA ASN A 15 -17.12 -27.30 6.05
C ASN A 15 -17.70 -28.34 7.02
N GLU A 16 -17.33 -29.62 6.88
CA GLU A 16 -17.74 -30.70 7.80
C GLU A 16 -17.25 -30.45 9.24
N ASN A 17 -16.15 -29.72 9.43
CA ASN A 17 -15.62 -29.33 10.73
C ASN A 17 -16.09 -27.92 11.18
N GLY A 18 -17.08 -27.33 10.51
CA GLY A 18 -17.61 -26.01 10.86
C GLY A 18 -16.66 -24.84 10.55
N LEU A 19 -15.65 -25.05 9.70
CA LEU A 19 -14.69 -24.03 9.29
C LEU A 19 -14.96 -23.61 7.86
N SER A 20 -15.09 -22.30 7.64
CA SER A 20 -15.03 -21.74 6.29
C SER A 20 -13.57 -21.41 5.91
N PRO A 21 -13.20 -21.46 4.61
CA PRO A 21 -11.87 -21.02 4.17
C PRO A 21 -11.51 -19.61 4.63
N ALA A 22 -12.47 -18.69 4.56
CA ALA A 22 -12.29 -17.31 5.03
C ALA A 22 -12.08 -17.25 6.56
N GLY A 23 -12.88 -18.00 7.33
CA GLY A 23 -12.75 -18.06 8.79
C GLY A 23 -11.41 -18.65 9.23
N PHE A 24 -10.93 -19.68 8.54
CA PHE A 24 -9.61 -20.25 8.78
C PHE A 24 -8.49 -19.24 8.52
N ILE A 25 -8.52 -18.56 7.37
CA ILE A 25 -7.55 -17.52 7.03
C ILE A 25 -7.56 -16.40 8.08
N GLN A 26 -8.75 -15.95 8.49
CA GLN A 26 -8.89 -14.91 9.50
C GLN A 26 -8.34 -15.34 10.87
N GLN A 27 -8.60 -16.58 11.31
CA GLN A 27 -8.04 -17.10 12.55
C GLN A 27 -6.52 -17.23 12.48
N LEU A 28 -5.99 -17.69 11.34
CA LEU A 28 -4.54 -17.80 11.12
C LEU A 28 -3.86 -16.44 11.18
N LEU A 29 -4.42 -15.42 10.51
CA LEU A 29 -3.88 -14.06 10.49
C LEU A 29 -3.92 -13.38 11.87
N ASN A 30 -4.85 -13.76 12.73
CA ASN A 30 -4.98 -13.22 14.08
C ASN A 30 -4.23 -14.03 15.14
N SER A 31 -3.72 -15.21 14.78
CA SER A 31 -3.03 -16.06 15.75
C SER A 31 -1.64 -15.54 16.07
N LYS A 32 -1.31 -15.55 17.37
CA LYS A 32 0.02 -15.20 17.88
C LYS A 32 0.84 -16.44 18.25
N GLU A 33 0.33 -17.63 17.96
CA GLU A 33 0.97 -18.87 18.36
C GLU A 33 2.19 -19.16 17.45
N PRO A 34 3.37 -19.45 18.03
CA PRO A 34 4.57 -19.73 17.24
C PRO A 34 4.42 -20.80 16.15
N PRO A 35 3.67 -21.91 16.37
CA PRO A 35 3.46 -22.93 15.33
C PRO A 35 2.76 -22.40 14.06
N HIS A 36 1.99 -21.32 14.16
CA HIS A 36 1.24 -20.78 13.03
C HIS A 36 2.07 -19.83 12.15
N ARG A 37 3.28 -19.45 12.60
CA ARG A 37 4.15 -18.50 11.90
C ARG A 37 4.47 -18.93 10.48
N THR A 38 4.83 -20.19 10.26
CA THR A 38 5.16 -20.70 8.91
C THR A 38 3.97 -20.60 7.96
N ALA A 39 2.77 -20.92 8.45
CA ALA A 39 1.54 -20.80 7.66
C ALA A 39 1.18 -19.34 7.39
N TRP A 40 1.42 -18.44 8.36
CA TRP A 40 1.26 -17.00 8.19
C TRP A 40 2.22 -16.45 7.12
N GLU A 41 3.51 -16.80 7.17
CA GLU A 41 4.53 -16.37 6.21
C GLU A 41 4.22 -16.89 4.80
N SER A 42 3.80 -18.16 4.70
CA SER A 42 3.36 -18.76 3.45
C SER A 42 2.13 -18.03 2.87
N LEU A 43 1.13 -17.74 3.71
CA LEU A 43 -0.05 -16.99 3.28
C LEU A 43 0.36 -15.60 2.77
N PHE A 44 1.18 -14.87 3.53
CA PHE A 44 1.65 -13.54 3.17
C PHE A 44 2.38 -13.53 1.83
N HIS A 45 3.23 -14.55 1.57
CA HIS A 45 3.93 -14.70 0.29
C HIS A 45 2.97 -14.83 -0.91
N HIS A 46 1.80 -15.43 -0.72
CA HIS A 46 0.82 -15.66 -1.79
C HIS A 46 -0.27 -14.59 -1.89
N VAL A 47 -0.33 -13.63 -0.95
CA VAL A 47 -1.34 -12.55 -0.97
C VAL A 47 -1.41 -11.82 -2.31
N PRO A 48 -0.29 -11.43 -2.98
CA PRO A 48 -0.37 -10.73 -4.25
C PRO A 48 -1.13 -11.52 -5.32
N GLY A 49 -0.88 -12.82 -5.44
CA GLY A 49 -1.57 -13.69 -6.40
C GLY A 49 -3.05 -13.89 -6.08
N VAL A 50 -3.40 -13.96 -4.79
CA VAL A 50 -4.79 -14.04 -4.33
C VAL A 50 -5.55 -12.74 -4.64
N CYS A 51 -4.96 -11.59 -4.35
CA CYS A 51 -5.53 -10.29 -4.71
C CYS A 51 -5.71 -10.13 -6.22
N GLU A 52 -4.73 -10.57 -7.02
CA GLU A 52 -4.83 -10.57 -8.48
C GLU A 52 -5.97 -11.47 -8.98
N ALA A 53 -6.14 -12.66 -8.39
CA ALA A 53 -7.25 -13.55 -8.72
C ALA A 53 -8.61 -12.91 -8.40
N PHE A 54 -8.74 -12.25 -7.24
CA PHE A 54 -9.97 -11.52 -6.90
C PHE A 54 -10.21 -10.31 -7.79
N TYR A 55 -9.16 -9.65 -8.27
CA TYR A 55 -9.29 -8.54 -9.21
C TYR A 55 -9.77 -9.00 -10.60
N LYS A 56 -9.33 -10.19 -11.05
CA LYS A 56 -9.72 -10.79 -12.33
C LYS A 56 -11.13 -11.39 -12.33
N CYS A 57 -11.65 -11.78 -11.17
CA CYS A 57 -13.00 -12.33 -11.02
C CYS A 57 -14.05 -11.20 -10.94
N THR A 58 -15.07 -11.24 -11.80
CA THR A 58 -16.04 -10.15 -11.97
C THR A 58 -16.85 -9.90 -10.71
N GLU A 59 -17.19 -10.97 -10.00
CA GLU A 59 -17.99 -10.99 -8.78
C GLU A 59 -17.24 -10.36 -7.59
N THR A 60 -15.92 -10.51 -7.54
CA THR A 60 -15.09 -10.00 -6.43
C THR A 60 -14.38 -8.69 -6.76
N LYS A 61 -14.27 -8.31 -8.04
CA LYS A 61 -13.49 -7.16 -8.51
C LYS A 61 -13.87 -5.86 -7.82
N GLN A 62 -15.16 -5.53 -7.74
CA GLN A 62 -15.59 -4.26 -7.14
C GLN A 62 -15.23 -4.18 -5.66
N VAL A 63 -15.41 -5.29 -4.93
CA VAL A 63 -15.14 -5.36 -3.50
C VAL A 63 -13.64 -5.22 -3.22
N VAL A 64 -12.79 -5.96 -3.95
CA VAL A 64 -11.33 -5.90 -3.74
C VAL A 64 -10.75 -4.53 -4.09
N VAL A 65 -11.26 -3.87 -5.15
CA VAL A 65 -10.84 -2.52 -5.53
C VAL A 65 -11.27 -1.50 -4.48
N ALA A 66 -12.51 -1.55 -4.01
CA ALA A 66 -12.99 -0.64 -2.97
C ALA A 66 -12.19 -0.80 -1.67
N TRP A 67 -11.92 -2.05 -1.27
CA TRP A 67 -11.09 -2.36 -0.11
C TRP A 67 -9.66 -1.83 -0.27
N SER A 68 -9.00 -2.09 -1.42
CA SER A 68 -7.62 -1.64 -1.64
C SER A 68 -7.50 -0.11 -1.63
N ILE A 69 -8.48 0.59 -2.21
CA ILE A 69 -8.54 2.07 -2.16
C ILE A 69 -8.70 2.55 -0.71
N SER A 70 -9.55 1.90 0.09
CA SER A 70 -9.73 2.26 1.49
C SER A 70 -8.45 2.09 2.31
N VAL A 71 -7.70 0.99 2.08
CA VAL A 71 -6.42 0.74 2.73
C VAL A 71 -5.39 1.80 2.31
N ALA A 72 -5.23 2.03 1.01
CA ALA A 72 -4.29 3.03 0.50
C ALA A 72 -4.60 4.43 1.04
N LYS A 73 -5.89 4.83 1.07
CA LYS A 73 -6.32 6.10 1.65
C LYS A 73 -5.93 6.20 3.12
N HIS A 74 -6.17 5.16 3.91
CA HIS A 74 -5.83 5.17 5.32
C HIS A 74 -4.32 5.34 5.53
N THR A 75 -3.49 4.59 4.80
CA THR A 75 -2.03 4.71 4.85
C THR A 75 -1.57 6.11 4.48
N MET A 76 -2.07 6.69 3.38
CA MET A 76 -1.71 8.06 2.99
C MET A 76 -2.17 9.10 4.01
N CYS A 77 -3.32 8.91 4.68
CA CYS A 77 -3.75 9.80 5.76
C CYS A 77 -2.79 9.76 6.95
N GLN A 78 -2.27 8.57 7.30
CA GLN A 78 -1.26 8.43 8.35
C GLN A 78 0.06 9.11 7.95
N GLU A 79 0.46 9.00 6.69
CA GLU A 79 1.63 9.71 6.18
C GLU A 79 1.47 11.24 6.26
N VAL A 80 0.28 11.77 5.95
CA VAL A 80 -0.02 13.20 6.14
C VAL A 80 0.12 13.58 7.62
N GLU A 81 -0.42 12.77 8.53
CA GLU A 81 -0.29 12.99 9.96
C GLU A 81 1.20 13.00 10.39
N GLU A 82 1.98 12.02 9.95
CA GLU A 82 3.43 11.94 10.21
C GLU A 82 4.19 13.16 9.67
N LEU A 83 3.88 13.61 8.46
CA LEU A 83 4.48 14.80 7.86
C LEU A 83 4.11 16.09 8.60
N THR A 84 2.97 16.13 9.28
CA THR A 84 2.55 17.27 10.10
C THR A 84 3.15 17.28 11.51
N HIS A 85 3.74 16.17 11.97
CA HIS A 85 4.40 16.11 13.28
C HIS A 85 5.72 16.91 13.31
N GLU A 86 6.03 17.47 14.47
CA GLU A 86 7.16 18.38 14.71
C GLU A 86 8.54 17.79 14.33
N LYS A 87 8.66 16.45 14.35
CA LYS A 87 9.86 15.70 13.95
C LYS A 87 10.18 15.83 12.45
N TYR A 88 9.16 16.02 11.61
CA TYR A 88 9.26 16.03 10.15
C TYR A 88 8.81 17.37 9.54
N GLY A 89 7.97 18.13 10.27
CA GLY A 89 7.45 19.42 9.85
C GLY A 89 8.54 20.51 9.78
N PRO A 90 8.43 21.46 8.83
CA PRO A 90 9.34 22.59 8.72
C PRO A 90 9.10 23.62 9.82
N HIS A 91 9.38 23.28 11.08
CA HIS A 91 9.50 24.29 12.14
C HIS A 91 10.82 25.02 11.98
N PHE A 92 10.73 26.13 11.24
CA PHE A 92 11.85 26.95 10.84
C PHE A 92 12.30 27.83 12.02
N LYS A 93 13.48 27.59 12.58
CA LYS A 93 14.18 28.61 13.38
C LYS A 93 14.82 29.62 12.42
N VAL A 94 14.00 30.53 11.89
CA VAL A 94 14.30 31.55 10.84
C VAL A 94 15.44 32.52 11.19
N LYS A 95 15.95 32.54 12.42
CA LYS A 95 16.75 33.69 12.89
C LYS A 95 18.20 33.76 12.39
N SER A 96 18.73 32.83 11.59
CA SER A 96 20.19 32.82 11.31
C SER A 96 20.66 32.26 9.96
N THR A 97 19.83 32.13 8.93
CA THR A 97 20.24 31.55 7.63
C THR A 97 20.06 32.54 6.47
N THR A 98 21.00 32.56 5.51
CA THR A 98 20.89 33.36 4.29
C THR A 98 19.90 32.74 3.30
N ALA A 99 19.28 33.54 2.43
CA ALA A 99 18.25 33.09 1.49
C ALA A 99 18.70 31.91 0.59
N GLU A 100 19.94 31.92 0.12
CA GLU A 100 20.50 30.87 -0.74
C GLU A 100 20.79 29.57 0.03
N GLN A 101 21.25 29.67 1.28
CA GLN A 101 21.43 28.51 2.16
C GLN A 101 20.09 27.92 2.59
N GLN A 102 19.08 28.79 2.73
CA GLN A 102 17.72 28.38 3.04
C GLN A 102 17.10 27.60 1.89
N GLU A 103 17.22 28.04 0.64
CA GLU A 103 16.61 27.37 -0.52
C GLU A 103 17.19 25.96 -0.78
N GLY A 104 18.52 25.82 -0.85
CA GLY A 104 19.18 24.52 -1.08
C GLY A 104 19.02 23.54 0.08
N PHE A 105 19.05 24.02 1.32
CA PHE A 105 18.83 23.19 2.52
C PHE A 105 17.35 22.79 2.66
N MET A 106 16.42 23.69 2.31
CA MET A 106 14.98 23.41 2.31
C MET A 106 14.65 22.28 1.34
N MET A 107 15.17 22.32 0.11
CA MET A 107 14.83 21.30 -0.89
C MET A 107 15.33 19.90 -0.50
N ASN A 108 16.56 19.80 0.02
CA ASN A 108 17.09 18.52 0.51
C ASN A 108 16.34 18.03 1.75
N LYS A 109 16.00 18.92 2.69
CA LYS A 109 15.28 18.57 3.91
C LYS A 109 13.83 18.16 3.61
N ILE A 110 13.15 18.88 2.71
CA ILE A 110 11.80 18.54 2.24
C ILE A 110 11.79 17.18 1.53
N THR A 111 12.76 16.94 0.64
CA THR A 111 12.87 15.63 -0.04
C THR A 111 13.06 14.49 0.96
N THR A 112 13.95 14.69 1.94
CA THR A 112 14.22 13.70 2.99
C THR A 112 13.00 13.51 3.91
N THR A 113 12.30 14.59 4.25
CA THR A 113 11.07 14.55 5.06
C THR A 113 9.96 13.78 4.34
N ILE A 114 9.74 14.06 3.06
CA ILE A 114 8.71 13.40 2.25
C ILE A 114 9.04 11.93 2.04
N GLN A 115 10.30 11.59 1.72
CA GLN A 115 10.72 10.20 1.56
C GLN A 115 10.58 9.37 2.85
N ASN A 116 10.77 9.99 4.01
CA ASN A 116 10.74 9.29 5.29
C ASN A 116 9.36 9.27 5.97
N GLY A 117 8.54 10.31 5.76
CA GLY A 117 7.24 10.47 6.43
C GLY A 117 6.03 10.27 5.51
N GLY A 118 6.22 10.24 4.19
CA GLY A 118 5.13 9.99 3.25
C GLY A 118 5.53 9.47 1.89
N PRO A 119 6.30 8.37 1.81
CA PRO A 119 6.76 7.81 0.54
C PRO A 119 5.60 7.45 -0.41
N TYR A 120 4.50 6.86 0.07
CA TYR A 120 3.40 6.41 -0.80
C TYR A 120 2.58 7.59 -1.33
N LEU A 121 2.30 8.59 -0.49
CA LEU A 121 1.68 9.85 -0.90
C LEU A 121 2.53 10.53 -1.97
N TRP A 122 3.86 10.55 -1.81
CA TRP A 122 4.76 11.12 -2.79
C TRP A 122 4.73 10.39 -4.13
N GLU A 123 4.72 9.05 -4.12
CA GLU A 123 4.58 8.26 -5.35
C GLU A 123 3.27 8.60 -6.09
N VAL A 124 2.16 8.74 -5.37
CA VAL A 124 0.87 9.12 -5.96
C VAL A 124 0.92 10.53 -6.55
N VAL A 125 1.49 11.50 -5.83
CA VAL A 125 1.65 12.88 -6.34
C VAL A 125 2.51 12.90 -7.60
N MET A 126 3.64 12.18 -7.61
CA MET A 126 4.52 12.09 -8.78
C MET A 126 3.82 11.41 -9.96
N ALA A 127 3.06 10.34 -9.72
CA ALA A 127 2.28 9.69 -10.76
C ALA A 127 1.23 10.63 -11.36
N LEU A 128 0.55 11.43 -10.54
CA LEU A 128 -0.43 12.43 -11.00
C LEU A 128 0.25 13.54 -11.81
N LEU A 129 1.39 14.07 -11.35
CA LEU A 129 2.13 15.09 -12.09
C LEU A 129 2.63 14.57 -13.44
N ASN A 130 3.12 13.33 -13.49
CA ASN A 130 3.57 12.67 -14.73
C ASN A 130 2.41 12.26 -15.65
N SER A 131 1.18 12.19 -15.13
CA SER A 131 0.00 11.85 -15.94
C SER A 131 -0.47 13.00 -16.83
N ILE A 132 -0.01 14.23 -16.57
CA ILE A 132 -0.28 15.38 -17.42
C ILE A 132 0.65 15.30 -18.63
N PRO A 133 0.14 15.17 -19.87
CA PRO A 133 0.98 15.18 -21.05
C PRO A 133 1.75 16.50 -21.14
N ASP A 134 3.03 16.39 -21.48
CA ASP A 134 3.98 17.50 -21.48
C ASP A 134 3.56 18.56 -22.52
N CYS A 135 2.92 19.65 -22.08
CA CYS A 135 2.54 20.79 -22.93
C CYS A 135 3.75 21.45 -23.63
N ARG A 136 4.98 21.02 -23.35
CA ARG A 136 6.22 21.54 -23.95
C ARG A 136 6.55 20.95 -25.32
N GLN A 137 5.91 19.85 -25.76
CA GLN A 137 6.17 19.28 -27.10
C GLN A 137 5.36 19.92 -28.23
N VAL A 138 4.36 20.75 -27.94
CA VAL A 138 3.51 21.39 -28.97
C VAL A 138 4.21 22.57 -29.67
N ASN A 139 5.35 23.05 -29.15
CA ASN A 139 6.07 24.20 -29.72
C ASN A 139 7.35 23.82 -30.52
N GLN A 140 7.58 22.55 -30.84
CA GLN A 140 8.70 22.13 -31.70
C GLN A 140 8.29 21.58 -33.08
N ALA A 141 7.04 21.78 -33.48
CA ALA A 141 6.61 21.59 -34.86
C ALA A 141 6.17 22.95 -35.44
N SER A 142 7.15 23.73 -35.88
CA SER A 142 6.96 24.88 -36.78
C SER A 142 7.97 24.77 -37.90
#